data_AF-A0A518HCW9-F1
#
_entry.id   AF-A0A518HCW9-F1
#
_cell.length_a   1.000
_cell.length_b   1.000
_cell.length_c   1.000
_cell.angle_alpha   90.00
_cell.angle_beta   90.00
_cell.angle_gamma   90.00
#
_symmetry.space_group_name_H-M   'P 1'
#
loop_
_entity.id
_entity.type
_entity.pdbx_description
1 polymer ?
#
loop_
_entity_poly.entity_id
_entity_poly.type
_entity_poly.pdbx_seq_one_letter_code
_entity_poly.pdbx_strand_id
1 'polypeptide(L)'
;MTLIRIVAALALFVACGIASARQIEVSEDEKTFLIPYARLSQDVRTLLEEGKVEEAHLRVEEELREIEAAREADPDDRLPAIRLAWTLPEQMELTLKTRGLQDASEACETILTRQQELVDAFPGELYVINRLLVGYDIAIRHHLEDDPDRAERFFPAYRAALDSTPTDDPEWKEMVEHSARSYESWRNKLARVRHHRSLIGQPAPALPLAGDWVNGNPLTEADLDGKVILLDFWAVYCVPCIEAFPKLTRWQEQYADRGLVVVGVTGCFDYKWDDAFEQAVQVEGLSREDDLRTLEQFASHHRLNYRILAEGEDYPLHQQYKIGSIPSTVLIDREGKIRLIEVGSGEDSLRTIEAKIIELIGVPRS
;
A
#
# COMPACT_ATOMS: atom_id res chain seq x y z
N MET A 1 9.61 4.78 22.33
CA MET A 1 10.88 4.97 21.57
C MET A 1 11.76 3.70 21.54
N THR A 2 11.34 2.50 21.15
CA THR A 2 10.04 1.89 20.79
C THR A 2 10.35 0.41 20.57
N LEU A 3 9.46 -0.53 20.88
CA LEU A 3 9.56 -1.94 20.47
C LEU A 3 9.63 -2.12 18.93
N ILE A 4 9.15 -1.14 18.17
CA ILE A 4 9.38 -0.94 16.73
C ILE A 4 10.89 -0.83 16.43
N ARG A 5 11.70 -0.24 17.31
CA ARG A 5 13.16 -0.34 17.24
C ARG A 5 13.68 -1.71 17.65
N ILE A 6 12.99 -2.53 18.44
CA ILE A 6 13.46 -3.88 18.78
C ILE A 6 13.23 -4.82 17.60
N VAL A 7 12.04 -4.79 16.99
CA VAL A 7 11.73 -5.56 15.78
C VAL A 7 12.53 -5.06 14.57
N ALA A 8 12.66 -3.73 14.40
CA ALA A 8 13.48 -3.16 13.32
C ALA A 8 14.99 -3.28 13.60
N ALA A 9 15.48 -3.11 14.83
CA ALA A 9 16.89 -3.28 15.12
C ALA A 9 17.31 -4.74 15.06
N LEU A 10 16.50 -5.73 15.45
CA LEU A 10 16.85 -7.15 15.27
C LEU A 10 16.77 -7.60 13.80
N ALA A 11 15.79 -7.11 13.04
CA ALA A 11 15.75 -7.33 11.58
C ALA A 11 16.95 -6.68 10.86
N LEU A 12 17.46 -5.55 11.35
CA LEU A 12 18.69 -4.92 10.85
C LEU A 12 19.98 -5.56 11.41
N PHE A 13 20.00 -6.06 12.65
CA PHE A 13 21.17 -6.66 13.29
C PHE A 13 21.56 -8.00 12.66
N VAL A 14 20.58 -8.75 12.13
CA VAL A 14 20.82 -10.03 11.46
C VAL A 14 21.08 -9.84 9.95
N ALA A 15 20.61 -8.74 9.34
CA ALA A 15 20.77 -8.49 7.89
C ALA A 15 21.97 -7.59 7.53
N CYS A 16 22.41 -6.67 8.39
CA CYS A 16 23.49 -5.73 8.10
C CYS A 16 24.36 -5.54 9.33
N GLY A 17 25.59 -6.05 9.30
CA GLY A 17 26.62 -5.80 10.32
C GLY A 17 27.03 -4.33 10.40
N ILE A 18 26.15 -3.47 10.94
CA ILE A 18 26.42 -2.05 11.20
C ILE A 18 26.09 -1.80 12.67
N ALA A 19 27.15 -1.80 13.48
CA ALA A 19 27.13 -1.26 14.82
C ALA A 19 26.95 0.26 14.77
N SER A 20 25.87 0.79 15.36
CA SER A 20 25.83 2.08 16.08
C SER A 20 24.40 2.50 16.41
N ALA A 21 24.25 3.11 17.59
CA ALA A 21 23.13 3.96 18.02
C ALA A 21 21.87 3.31 18.64
N ARG A 22 22.07 2.47 19.66
CA ARG A 22 21.48 2.55 21.03
C ARG A 22 21.59 1.18 21.69
N GLN A 23 22.22 1.10 22.86
CA GLN A 23 22.23 -0.12 23.69
C GLN A 23 20.81 -0.39 24.17
N ILE A 24 20.09 -1.25 23.46
CA ILE A 24 18.84 -1.85 23.92
C ILE A 24 19.24 -3.17 24.58
N GLU A 25 19.09 -3.26 25.91
CA GLU A 25 19.24 -4.52 26.61
C GLU A 25 17.99 -5.38 26.34
N VAL A 26 18.19 -6.53 25.69
CA VAL A 26 17.16 -7.54 25.46
C VAL A 26 17.25 -8.57 26.59
N SER A 27 16.15 -8.87 27.26
CA SER A 27 16.08 -9.86 28.32
C SER A 27 16.39 -11.28 27.80
N GLU A 28 16.79 -12.19 28.68
CA GLU A 28 17.05 -13.59 28.29
C GLU A 28 15.79 -14.30 27.79
N ASP A 29 14.63 -13.99 28.39
CA ASP A 29 13.32 -14.47 27.94
C ASP A 29 13.03 -14.01 26.50
N GLU A 30 13.33 -12.75 26.17
CA GLU A 30 13.15 -12.22 24.81
C GLU A 30 14.10 -12.87 23.80
N LYS A 31 15.35 -13.11 24.18
CA LYS A 31 16.30 -13.84 23.32
C LYS A 31 15.81 -15.24 22.98
N THR A 32 15.09 -15.88 23.92
CA THR A 32 14.61 -17.26 23.79
C THR A 32 13.61 -17.42 22.62
N PHE A 33 12.83 -16.39 22.28
CA PHE A 33 11.92 -16.45 21.12
C PHE A 33 12.38 -15.61 19.92
N LEU A 34 13.07 -14.47 20.14
CA LEU A 34 13.48 -13.58 19.04
C LEU A 34 14.62 -14.16 18.20
N ILE A 35 15.59 -14.85 18.81
CA ILE A 35 16.72 -15.40 18.07
C ILE A 35 16.29 -16.55 17.15
N PRO A 36 15.51 -17.56 17.61
CA PRO A 36 15.01 -18.60 16.73
C PRO A 36 14.16 -18.03 15.59
N TYR A 37 13.24 -17.10 15.90
CA TYR A 37 12.40 -16.45 14.89
C TYR A 37 13.23 -15.68 13.84
N ALA A 38 14.23 -14.92 14.26
CA ALA A 38 15.08 -14.17 13.34
C ALA A 38 15.88 -15.09 12.40
N ARG A 39 16.38 -16.21 12.92
CA ARG A 39 17.05 -17.24 12.11
C ARG A 39 16.08 -17.88 11.11
N LEU A 40 14.89 -18.27 11.56
CA LEU A 40 13.86 -18.81 10.68
C LEU A 40 13.55 -17.83 9.54
N SER A 41 13.28 -16.57 9.84
CA SER A 41 12.94 -15.57 8.81
C SER A 41 14.10 -15.32 7.83
N GLN A 42 15.34 -15.39 8.30
CA GLN A 42 16.52 -15.32 7.44
C GLN A 42 16.60 -16.56 6.52
N ASP A 43 16.46 -17.77 7.06
CA ASP A 43 16.49 -19.02 6.30
C ASP A 43 15.40 -19.02 5.21
N VAL A 44 14.16 -18.68 5.58
CA VAL A 44 13.01 -18.61 4.66
C VAL A 44 13.29 -17.61 3.54
N ARG A 45 13.82 -16.43 3.87
CA ARG A 45 14.18 -15.42 2.85
C ARG A 45 15.23 -15.95 1.88
N THR A 46 16.32 -16.53 2.39
CA THR A 46 17.38 -17.09 1.54
C THR A 46 16.86 -18.19 0.63
N LEU A 47 16.03 -19.10 1.16
CA LEU A 47 15.42 -20.16 0.36
C LEU A 47 14.51 -19.61 -0.75
N LEU A 48 13.73 -18.56 -0.46
CA LEU A 48 12.90 -17.89 -1.47
C LEU A 48 13.75 -17.19 -2.55
N GLU A 49 14.84 -16.53 -2.17
CA GLU A 49 15.80 -15.91 -3.11
C GLU A 49 16.46 -16.96 -4.03
N GLU A 50 16.69 -18.17 -3.52
CA GLU A 50 17.20 -19.32 -4.27
C GLU A 50 16.11 -20.05 -5.10
N GLY A 51 14.85 -19.62 -5.02
CA GLY A 51 13.71 -20.26 -5.70
C GLY A 51 13.26 -21.58 -5.07
N LYS A 52 13.70 -21.89 -3.85
CA LYS A 52 13.41 -23.13 -3.12
C LYS A 52 12.16 -23.00 -2.25
N VAL A 53 11.02 -22.82 -2.90
CA VAL A 53 9.73 -22.57 -2.24
C VAL A 53 9.32 -23.71 -1.29
N GLU A 54 9.43 -24.97 -1.73
CA GLU A 54 9.05 -26.13 -0.89
C GLU A 54 9.96 -26.29 0.33
N GLU A 55 11.27 -26.02 0.20
CA GLU A 55 12.20 -26.06 1.33
C GLU A 55 11.87 -24.96 2.35
N ALA A 56 11.45 -23.78 1.88
CA ALA A 56 11.02 -22.70 2.77
C ALA A 56 9.77 -23.10 3.59
N HIS A 57 8.79 -23.77 2.96
CA HIS A 57 7.61 -24.29 3.67
C HIS A 57 8.01 -25.35 4.71
N LEU A 58 8.84 -26.32 4.32
CA LEU A 58 9.31 -27.37 5.21
C LEU A 58 10.07 -26.80 6.43
N ARG A 59 10.87 -25.75 6.23
CA ARG A 59 11.63 -25.10 7.30
C ARG A 59 10.72 -24.42 8.33
N VAL A 60 9.64 -23.78 7.90
CA VAL A 60 8.62 -23.20 8.79
C VAL A 60 7.85 -24.31 9.50
N GLU A 61 7.45 -25.37 8.81
CA GLU A 61 6.75 -26.51 9.42
C GLU A 61 7.60 -27.25 10.45
N GLU A 62 8.92 -27.36 10.23
CA GLU A 62 9.86 -27.93 11.20
C GLU A 62 9.91 -27.08 12.47
N GLU A 63 10.02 -25.76 12.33
CA GLU A 63 9.99 -24.85 13.49
C GLU A 63 8.68 -24.99 14.27
N LEU A 64 7.53 -24.99 13.56
CA LEU A 64 6.23 -25.11 14.19
C LEU A 64 6.10 -26.43 14.97
N ARG A 65 6.57 -27.55 14.40
CA ARG A 65 6.58 -28.85 15.07
C ARG A 65 7.41 -28.84 16.36
N GLU A 66 8.58 -28.22 16.36
CA GLU A 66 9.40 -28.08 17.57
C GLU A 66 8.70 -27.25 18.65
N ILE A 67 8.09 -26.12 18.25
CA ILE A 67 7.39 -25.24 19.17
C ILE A 67 6.16 -25.95 19.76
N GLU A 68 5.40 -26.67 18.94
CA GLU A 68 4.23 -27.44 19.38
C GLU A 68 4.62 -28.53 20.36
N ALA A 69 5.69 -29.28 20.10
CA ALA A 69 6.19 -30.28 21.04
C ALA A 69 6.61 -29.66 22.39
N ALA A 70 7.21 -28.47 22.37
CA ALA A 70 7.54 -27.74 23.60
C ALA A 70 6.28 -27.29 24.36
N ARG A 71 5.23 -26.85 23.65
CA ARG A 71 3.94 -26.50 24.26
C ARG A 71 3.19 -27.70 24.84
N GLU A 72 3.28 -28.86 24.19
CA GLU A 72 2.68 -30.09 24.72
C GLU A 72 3.39 -30.57 25.99
N ALA A 73 4.71 -30.36 26.08
CA ALA A 73 5.50 -30.72 27.25
C ALA A 73 5.21 -29.83 28.47
N ASP A 74 4.99 -28.53 28.26
CA ASP A 74 4.58 -27.57 29.29
C ASP A 74 3.55 -26.57 28.75
N PRO A 75 2.24 -26.88 28.87
CA PRO A 75 1.18 -26.02 28.34
C PRO A 75 1.08 -24.64 29.00
N ASP A 76 1.59 -24.51 30.22
CA ASP A 76 1.54 -23.27 31.02
C ASP A 76 2.79 -22.39 30.78
N ASP A 77 3.82 -22.90 30.08
CA ASP A 77 4.99 -22.11 29.70
C ASP A 77 4.62 -21.09 28.61
N ARG A 78 4.76 -19.82 28.96
CA ARG A 78 4.51 -18.69 28.06
C ARG A 78 5.53 -18.61 26.91
N LEU A 79 6.76 -19.11 27.07
CA LEU A 79 7.82 -18.89 26.08
C LEU A 79 7.55 -19.63 24.75
N PRO A 80 7.19 -20.93 24.75
CA PRO A 80 6.73 -21.60 23.54
C PRO A 80 5.48 -20.96 22.92
N ALA A 81 4.55 -20.46 23.74
CA ALA A 81 3.36 -19.75 23.25
C ALA A 81 3.73 -18.46 22.51
N ILE A 82 4.65 -17.67 23.05
CA ILE A 82 5.19 -16.47 22.39
C ILE A 82 5.90 -16.86 21.10
N ARG A 83 6.81 -17.85 21.11
CA ARG A 83 7.52 -18.30 19.90
C ARG A 83 6.53 -18.75 18.81
N LEU A 84 5.44 -19.44 19.19
CA LEU A 84 4.39 -19.84 18.26
C LEU A 84 3.67 -18.63 17.66
N ALA A 85 3.24 -17.68 18.50
CA ALA A 85 2.54 -16.47 18.05
C ALA A 85 3.38 -15.65 17.06
N TRP A 86 4.71 -15.64 17.21
CA TRP A 86 5.63 -14.95 16.32
C TRP A 86 5.85 -15.68 15.00
N THR A 87 5.92 -17.02 15.03
CA THR A 87 6.17 -17.88 13.87
C THR A 87 4.95 -18.01 12.95
N LEU A 88 3.74 -17.99 13.51
CA LEU A 88 2.48 -18.15 12.77
C LEU A 88 2.30 -17.13 11.61
N PRO A 89 2.57 -15.82 11.78
CA PRO A 89 2.51 -14.88 10.66
C PRO A 89 3.57 -15.12 9.57
N GLU A 90 4.71 -15.75 9.88
CA GLU A 90 5.69 -16.13 8.86
C GLU A 90 5.13 -17.24 7.96
N GLN A 91 4.46 -18.24 8.56
CA GLN A 91 3.72 -19.27 7.82
C GLN A 91 2.63 -18.64 6.93
N MET A 92 1.91 -17.66 7.46
CA MET A 92 0.89 -16.94 6.72
C MET A 92 1.51 -16.23 5.51
N GLU A 93 2.47 -15.32 5.71
CA GLU A 93 3.12 -14.56 4.63
C GLU A 93 3.75 -15.47 3.57
N LEU A 94 4.40 -16.56 3.98
CA LEU A 94 4.96 -17.54 3.05
C LEU A 94 3.87 -18.18 2.19
N THR A 95 2.76 -18.59 2.81
CA THR A 95 1.60 -19.17 2.09
C THR A 95 0.99 -18.16 1.13
N LEU A 96 0.77 -16.92 1.59
CA LEU A 96 0.21 -15.83 0.80
C LEU A 96 1.05 -15.48 -0.43
N LYS A 97 2.38 -15.64 -0.36
CA LYS A 97 3.30 -15.34 -1.46
C LYS A 97 3.43 -16.47 -2.47
N THR A 98 3.10 -17.71 -2.08
CA THR A 98 3.49 -18.91 -2.85
C THR A 98 2.31 -19.76 -3.30
N ARG A 99 1.11 -19.55 -2.74
CA ARG A 99 -0.11 -20.30 -3.08
C ARG A 99 -1.19 -19.40 -3.67
N GLY A 100 -2.22 -20.02 -4.26
CA GLY A 100 -3.33 -19.31 -4.86
C GLY A 100 -4.25 -18.61 -3.83
N LEU A 101 -5.07 -17.67 -4.30
CA LEU A 101 -5.95 -16.82 -3.46
C LEU A 101 -6.86 -17.61 -2.51
N GLN A 102 -7.34 -18.79 -2.93
CA GLN A 102 -8.21 -19.63 -2.11
C GLN A 102 -7.43 -20.25 -0.93
N ASP A 103 -6.30 -20.89 -1.20
CA ASP A 103 -5.42 -21.49 -0.17
C ASP A 103 -4.91 -20.41 0.80
N ALA A 104 -4.59 -19.23 0.26
CA ALA A 104 -4.19 -18.06 1.02
C ALA A 104 -5.27 -17.59 2.01
N SER A 105 -6.53 -17.61 1.62
CA SER A 105 -7.65 -17.20 2.47
C SER A 105 -7.88 -18.16 3.64
N GLU A 106 -7.85 -19.46 3.37
CA GLU A 106 -8.02 -20.50 4.40
C GLU A 106 -6.85 -20.50 5.41
N ALA A 107 -5.64 -20.23 4.93
CA ALA A 107 -4.46 -20.08 5.77
C ALA A 107 -4.60 -18.89 6.74
N CYS A 108 -5.05 -17.72 6.27
CA CYS A 108 -5.31 -16.56 7.13
C CYS A 108 -6.27 -16.90 8.27
N GLU A 109 -7.44 -17.48 7.95
CA GLU A 109 -8.46 -17.82 8.95
C GLU A 109 -7.92 -18.83 9.97
N THR A 110 -7.30 -19.91 9.49
CA THR A 110 -6.71 -20.95 10.34
C THR A 110 -5.65 -20.37 11.29
N ILE A 111 -4.76 -19.54 10.77
CA ILE A 111 -3.67 -18.95 11.55
C ILE A 111 -4.21 -17.95 12.58
N LEU A 112 -5.16 -17.09 12.19
CA LEU A 112 -5.79 -16.14 13.10
C LEU A 112 -6.55 -16.85 14.22
N THR A 113 -7.25 -17.94 13.93
CA THR A 113 -7.89 -18.78 14.96
C THR A 113 -6.86 -19.31 15.95
N ARG A 114 -5.75 -19.87 15.46
CA ARG A 114 -4.66 -20.36 16.33
C ARG A 114 -4.03 -19.26 17.17
N GLN A 115 -3.88 -18.06 16.62
CA GLN A 115 -3.38 -16.90 17.36
C GLN A 115 -4.37 -16.43 18.42
N GLN A 116 -5.68 -16.47 18.13
CA GLN A 116 -6.72 -16.16 19.11
C GLN A 116 -6.73 -17.17 20.26
N GLU A 117 -6.59 -18.47 19.98
CA GLU A 117 -6.46 -19.50 21.01
C GLU A 117 -5.26 -19.26 21.94
N LEU A 118 -4.16 -18.72 21.41
CA LEU A 118 -3.01 -18.33 22.22
C LEU A 118 -3.31 -17.12 23.12
N VAL A 119 -4.04 -16.12 22.60
CA VAL A 119 -4.48 -14.97 23.41
C VAL A 119 -5.41 -15.43 24.53
N ASP A 120 -6.32 -16.35 24.25
CA ASP A 120 -7.27 -16.89 25.21
C ASP A 120 -6.57 -17.71 26.30
N ALA A 121 -5.52 -18.46 25.94
CA ALA A 121 -4.71 -19.25 26.88
C ALA A 121 -3.77 -18.38 27.74
N PHE A 122 -3.28 -17.26 27.21
CA PHE A 122 -2.35 -16.36 27.88
C PHE A 122 -2.91 -14.92 27.95
N PRO A 123 -4.00 -14.69 28.70
CA PRO A 123 -4.64 -13.38 28.77
C PRO A 123 -3.67 -12.34 29.34
N GLY A 124 -3.47 -11.25 28.60
CA GLY A 124 -2.56 -10.17 28.98
C GLY A 124 -1.10 -10.37 28.55
N GLU A 125 -0.74 -11.48 27.90
CA GLU A 125 0.59 -11.66 27.30
C GLU A 125 0.70 -10.81 26.02
N LEU A 126 1.26 -9.60 26.17
CA LEU A 126 1.30 -8.58 25.12
C LEU A 126 2.10 -9.02 23.89
N TYR A 127 3.10 -9.89 24.07
CA TYR A 127 3.84 -10.46 22.94
C TYR A 127 2.96 -11.32 22.03
N VAL A 128 1.98 -12.03 22.60
CA VAL A 128 1.03 -12.87 21.86
C VAL A 128 -0.05 -11.99 21.22
N ILE A 129 -0.63 -11.07 22.00
CA ILE A 129 -1.67 -10.14 21.51
C ILE A 129 -1.16 -9.30 20.34
N ASN A 130 0.04 -8.73 20.45
CA ASN A 130 0.66 -7.96 19.37
C ASN A 130 0.70 -8.73 18.05
N ARG A 131 1.05 -10.02 18.09
CA ARG A 131 1.17 -10.84 16.89
C ARG A 131 -0.17 -11.21 16.28
N LEU A 132 -1.23 -11.31 17.07
CA LEU A 132 -2.60 -11.41 16.56
C LEU A 132 -3.00 -10.13 15.81
N LEU A 133 -2.71 -8.94 16.36
CA LEU A 133 -3.00 -7.66 15.71
C LEU A 133 -2.26 -7.52 14.37
N VAL A 134 -0.96 -7.88 14.35
CA VAL A 134 -0.17 -7.96 13.11
C VAL A 134 -0.76 -9.00 12.14
N GLY A 135 -1.27 -10.11 12.65
CA GLY A 135 -1.94 -11.12 11.84
C GLY A 135 -3.14 -10.53 11.08
N TYR A 136 -3.98 -9.75 11.77
CA TYR A 136 -5.10 -9.05 11.12
C TYR A 136 -4.64 -8.04 10.07
N ASP A 137 -3.56 -7.29 10.34
CA ASP A 137 -3.00 -6.36 9.34
C ASP A 137 -2.59 -7.10 8.05
N ILE A 138 -1.97 -8.28 8.17
CA ILE A 138 -1.54 -9.10 7.03
C ILE A 138 -2.77 -9.63 6.26
N ALA A 139 -3.74 -10.21 6.96
CA ALA A 139 -4.95 -10.76 6.35
C ALA A 139 -5.76 -9.68 5.63
N ILE A 140 -5.97 -8.52 6.27
CA ILE A 140 -6.69 -7.39 5.67
C ILE A 140 -5.93 -6.91 4.44
N ARG A 141 -4.62 -6.64 4.54
CA ARG A 141 -3.79 -6.18 3.42
C ARG A 141 -3.89 -7.12 2.22
N HIS A 142 -3.88 -8.43 2.46
CA HIS A 142 -3.92 -9.41 1.38
C HIS A 142 -5.26 -9.43 0.64
N HIS A 143 -6.37 -9.33 1.37
CA HIS A 143 -7.70 -9.41 0.75
C HIS A 143 -8.24 -8.06 0.25
N LEU A 144 -7.71 -6.94 0.74
CA LEU A 144 -8.32 -5.63 0.56
C LEU A 144 -8.69 -5.30 -0.88
N GLU A 145 -7.75 -5.50 -1.81
CA GLU A 145 -7.91 -5.11 -3.21
C GLU A 145 -8.74 -6.11 -4.02
N ASP A 146 -8.63 -7.41 -3.73
CA ASP A 146 -9.27 -8.49 -4.50
C ASP A 146 -10.65 -8.88 -3.96
N ASP A 147 -10.79 -8.99 -2.63
CA ASP A 147 -11.99 -9.41 -1.90
C ASP A 147 -12.22 -8.49 -0.66
N PRO A 148 -12.68 -7.24 -0.85
CA PRO A 148 -12.91 -6.28 0.23
C PRO A 148 -14.00 -6.74 1.22
N ASP A 149 -14.92 -7.59 0.79
CA ASP A 149 -15.95 -8.15 1.67
C ASP A 149 -15.34 -9.19 2.62
N ARG A 150 -14.36 -9.96 2.17
CA ARG A 150 -13.55 -10.81 3.05
C ARG A 150 -12.66 -9.99 3.96
N ALA A 151 -11.99 -8.95 3.45
CA ALA A 151 -11.20 -8.05 4.27
C ALA A 151 -12.03 -7.43 5.41
N GLU A 152 -13.28 -7.04 5.13
CA GLU A 152 -14.21 -6.48 6.13
C GLU A 152 -14.47 -7.45 7.30
N ARG A 153 -14.50 -8.76 7.07
CA ARG A 153 -14.80 -9.76 8.11
C ARG A 153 -13.79 -9.79 9.25
N PHE A 154 -12.56 -9.33 9.02
CA PHE A 154 -11.53 -9.30 10.06
C PHE A 154 -11.66 -8.11 11.02
N PHE A 155 -12.34 -7.02 10.62
CA PHE A 155 -12.39 -5.80 11.44
C PHE A 155 -13.07 -5.97 12.80
N PRO A 156 -14.21 -6.69 12.96
CA PRO A 156 -14.81 -6.87 14.27
C PRO A 156 -13.89 -7.59 15.25
N ALA A 157 -13.20 -8.65 14.80
CA ALA A 157 -12.29 -9.43 15.62
C ALA A 157 -10.99 -8.66 15.93
N TYR A 158 -10.45 -7.91 14.96
CA TYR A 158 -9.34 -6.98 15.19
C TYR A 158 -9.72 -5.94 16.25
N ARG A 159 -10.89 -5.29 16.12
CA ARG A 159 -11.36 -4.31 17.10
C ARG A 159 -11.48 -4.91 18.50
N ALA A 160 -12.06 -6.09 18.62
CA ALA A 160 -12.20 -6.79 19.90
C ALA A 160 -10.82 -7.10 20.53
N ALA A 161 -9.86 -7.60 19.74
CA ALA A 161 -8.51 -7.85 20.22
C ALA A 161 -7.84 -6.55 20.71
N LEU A 162 -7.97 -5.46 19.94
CA LEU A 162 -7.44 -4.15 20.30
C LEU A 162 -8.08 -3.61 21.60
N ASP A 163 -9.40 -3.72 21.75
CA ASP A 163 -10.14 -3.28 22.94
C ASP A 163 -9.79 -4.07 24.19
N SER A 164 -9.43 -5.35 24.04
CA SER A 164 -9.02 -6.22 25.14
C SER A 164 -7.57 -6.03 25.58
N THR A 165 -6.77 -5.23 24.84
CA THR A 165 -5.35 -5.07 25.11
C THR A 165 -5.11 -4.11 26.28
N PRO A 166 -4.40 -4.53 27.36
CA PRO A 166 -4.07 -3.64 28.48
C PRO A 166 -3.26 -2.41 28.02
N THR A 167 -3.64 -1.22 28.49
CA THR A 167 -2.99 0.05 28.13
C THR A 167 -2.19 0.69 29.26
N ASP A 168 -2.16 0.06 30.43
CA ASP A 168 -1.60 0.66 31.65
C ASP A 168 -0.06 0.62 31.66
N ASP A 169 0.55 -0.21 30.81
CA ASP A 169 1.99 -0.29 30.64
C ASP A 169 2.50 0.77 29.63
N PRO A 170 3.31 1.75 30.06
CA PRO A 170 3.88 2.76 29.18
C PRO A 170 4.75 2.21 28.05
N GLU A 171 5.38 1.04 28.24
CA GLU A 171 6.22 0.41 27.22
C GLU A 171 5.40 -0.09 26.02
N TRP A 172 4.16 -0.51 26.28
CA TRP A 172 3.27 -1.12 25.29
C TRP A 172 2.19 -0.20 24.77
N LYS A 173 1.94 0.92 25.45
CA LYS A 173 1.01 1.96 24.98
C LYS A 173 1.27 2.39 23.53
N GLU A 174 2.54 2.56 23.15
CA GLU A 174 2.92 2.95 21.78
C GLU A 174 2.56 1.88 20.74
N MET A 175 2.62 0.59 21.11
CA MET A 175 2.20 -0.53 20.26
C MET A 175 0.67 -0.54 20.08
N VAL A 176 -0.09 -0.34 21.15
CA VAL A 176 -1.56 -0.26 21.07
C VAL A 176 -1.99 0.93 20.21
N GLU A 177 -1.38 2.10 20.42
CA GLU A 177 -1.62 3.30 19.61
C GLU A 177 -1.23 3.11 18.14
N HIS A 178 -0.15 2.37 17.86
CA HIS A 178 0.22 2.00 16.50
C HIS A 178 -0.86 1.11 15.84
N SER A 179 -1.28 0.04 16.54
CA SER A 179 -2.29 -0.89 16.04
C SER A 179 -3.65 -0.19 15.85
N ALA A 180 -4.03 0.73 16.73
CA ALA A 180 -5.23 1.54 16.58
C ALA A 180 -5.18 2.44 15.32
N ARG A 181 -4.02 3.04 15.03
CA ARG A 181 -3.82 3.82 13.79
C ARG A 181 -3.85 2.93 12.55
N SER A 182 -3.24 1.74 12.62
CA SER A 182 -3.29 0.74 11.53
C SER A 182 -4.73 0.31 11.25
N TYR A 183 -5.49 -0.02 12.28
CA TYR A 183 -6.92 -0.34 12.19
C TYR A 183 -7.72 0.75 11.46
N GLU A 184 -7.62 2.01 11.89
CA GLU A 184 -8.33 3.11 11.22
C GLU A 184 -7.80 3.37 9.80
N SER A 185 -6.49 3.21 9.57
CA SER A 185 -5.92 3.28 8.22
C SER A 185 -6.53 2.24 7.29
N TRP A 186 -6.67 0.99 7.75
CA TRP A 186 -7.31 -0.06 6.98
C TRP A 186 -8.79 0.19 6.72
N ARG A 187 -9.53 0.72 7.70
CA ARG A 187 -10.93 1.10 7.50
C ARG A 187 -11.09 2.15 6.41
N ASN A 188 -10.23 3.17 6.44
CA ASN A 188 -10.23 4.23 5.45
C ASN A 188 -9.87 3.69 4.06
N LYS A 189 -8.89 2.79 3.96
CA LYS A 189 -8.53 2.13 2.70
C LYS A 189 -9.66 1.24 2.19
N LEU A 190 -10.33 0.46 3.03
CA LEU A 190 -11.48 -0.37 2.65
C LEU A 190 -12.63 0.48 2.08
N ALA A 191 -12.97 1.58 2.75
CA ALA A 191 -13.96 2.52 2.24
C ALA A 191 -13.56 3.07 0.87
N ARG A 192 -12.28 3.44 0.69
CA ARG A 192 -11.76 3.93 -0.59
C ARG A 192 -11.85 2.87 -1.69
N VAL A 193 -11.38 1.64 -1.46
CA VAL A 193 -11.44 0.54 -2.43
C VAL A 193 -12.88 0.26 -2.85
N ARG A 194 -13.82 0.23 -1.89
CA ARG A 194 -15.25 0.07 -2.19
C ARG A 194 -15.80 1.22 -3.04
N HIS A 195 -15.45 2.45 -2.70
CA HIS A 195 -15.87 3.60 -3.49
C HIS A 195 -15.29 3.55 -4.91
N HIS A 196 -14.00 3.25 -5.08
CA HIS A 196 -13.39 3.09 -6.40
C HIS A 196 -14.04 1.97 -7.21
N ARG A 197 -14.26 0.80 -6.59
CA ARG A 197 -14.97 -0.32 -7.20
C ARG A 197 -16.39 0.06 -7.63
N SER A 198 -17.10 0.89 -6.85
CA SER A 198 -18.45 1.34 -7.21
C SER A 198 -18.49 2.27 -8.43
N LEU A 199 -17.37 2.92 -8.77
CA LEU A 199 -17.24 3.76 -9.96
C LEU A 199 -16.90 2.96 -11.22
N ILE A 200 -16.34 1.75 -11.08
CA ILE A 200 -15.99 0.92 -12.24
C ILE A 200 -17.25 0.57 -13.05
N GLY A 201 -17.20 0.81 -14.36
CA GLY A 201 -18.31 0.64 -15.29
C GLY A 201 -19.26 1.83 -15.37
N GLN A 202 -19.19 2.79 -14.45
CA GLN A 202 -20.00 4.00 -14.48
C GLN A 202 -19.48 4.99 -15.53
N PRO A 203 -20.35 5.87 -16.07
CA PRO A 203 -19.92 7.01 -16.86
C PRO A 203 -18.92 7.87 -16.08
N ALA A 204 -17.83 8.23 -16.74
CA ALA A 204 -16.82 9.09 -16.18
C ALA A 204 -17.37 10.53 -16.01
N PRO A 205 -17.12 11.19 -14.86
CA PRO A 205 -17.35 12.62 -14.72
C PRO A 205 -16.71 13.40 -15.87
N ALA A 206 -17.46 14.36 -16.43
CA ALA A 206 -17.02 15.12 -17.59
C ALA A 206 -15.77 15.95 -17.27
N LEU A 207 -14.79 15.93 -18.18
CA LEU A 207 -13.62 16.79 -18.09
C LEU A 207 -13.98 18.24 -18.47
N PRO A 208 -13.54 19.25 -17.70
CA PRO A 208 -13.68 20.64 -18.08
C PRO A 208 -12.94 20.95 -19.38
N LEU A 209 -13.68 21.35 -20.43
CA LEU A 209 -13.08 21.77 -21.72
C LEU A 209 -12.65 23.26 -21.73
N ALA A 210 -12.88 23.94 -20.61
CA ALA A 210 -12.44 25.30 -20.33
C ALA A 210 -11.81 25.34 -18.93
N GLY A 211 -11.03 26.38 -18.65
CA GLY A 211 -10.30 26.54 -17.40
C GLY A 211 -8.79 26.62 -17.64
N ASP A 212 -8.04 26.42 -16.57
CA ASP A 212 -6.59 26.58 -16.60
C ASP A 212 -5.93 25.29 -17.10
N TRP A 213 -5.58 25.33 -18.38
CA TRP A 213 -4.84 24.26 -19.05
C TRP A 213 -3.40 24.69 -19.25
N VAL A 214 -2.49 23.77 -18.90
CA VAL A 214 -1.05 23.90 -19.01
C VAL A 214 -0.54 22.89 -20.03
N ASN A 215 0.59 23.21 -20.66
CA ASN A 215 1.24 22.35 -21.66
C ASN A 215 0.40 22.10 -22.91
N GLY A 216 -0.38 23.11 -23.32
CA GLY A 216 -1.18 23.11 -24.53
C GLY A 216 -2.52 23.82 -24.36
N ASN A 217 -3.26 23.97 -25.46
CA ASN A 217 -4.63 24.49 -25.40
C ASN A 217 -5.56 23.46 -24.72
N PRO A 218 -6.68 23.93 -24.13
CA PRO A 218 -7.73 23.06 -23.61
C PRO A 218 -8.13 21.97 -24.59
N LEU A 219 -8.42 20.77 -24.05
CA LEU A 219 -8.96 19.68 -24.86
C LEU A 219 -10.35 20.03 -25.39
N THR A 220 -10.66 19.52 -26.57
CA THR A 220 -11.99 19.60 -27.19
C THR A 220 -12.71 18.26 -27.08
N GLU A 221 -14.02 18.24 -27.31
CA GLU A 221 -14.78 16.98 -27.39
C GLU A 221 -14.19 16.02 -28.43
N ALA A 222 -13.72 16.55 -29.56
CA ALA A 222 -13.11 15.75 -30.62
C ALA A 222 -11.77 15.12 -30.22
N ASP A 223 -11.03 15.74 -29.29
CA ASP A 223 -9.81 15.15 -28.74
C ASP A 223 -10.10 13.94 -27.84
N LEU A 224 -11.35 13.83 -27.32
CA LEU A 224 -11.75 12.83 -26.33
C LEU A 224 -12.68 11.75 -26.89
N ASP A 225 -13.55 12.06 -27.87
CA ASP A 225 -14.55 11.12 -28.36
C ASP A 225 -13.92 9.85 -28.97
N GLY A 226 -14.38 8.69 -28.50
CA GLY A 226 -13.90 7.38 -28.95
C GLY A 226 -12.45 7.05 -28.58
N LYS A 227 -11.85 7.83 -27.67
CA LYS A 227 -10.48 7.62 -27.15
C LYS A 227 -10.51 6.94 -25.79
N VAL A 228 -9.41 6.28 -25.47
CA VAL A 228 -9.11 5.82 -24.11
C VAL A 228 -8.43 6.98 -23.40
N ILE A 229 -8.96 7.38 -22.24
CA ILE A 229 -8.43 8.53 -21.49
C ILE A 229 -7.78 8.03 -20.21
N LEU A 230 -6.54 8.47 -19.96
CA LEU A 230 -5.82 8.28 -18.71
C LEU A 230 -5.76 9.61 -17.97
N LEU A 231 -6.40 9.68 -16.81
CA LEU A 231 -6.26 10.81 -15.89
C LEU A 231 -5.19 10.48 -14.86
N ASP A 232 -4.12 11.25 -14.84
CA ASP A 232 -3.03 11.17 -13.86
C ASP A 232 -3.22 12.26 -12.81
N PHE A 233 -3.55 11.88 -11.58
CA PHE A 233 -3.73 12.81 -10.46
C PHE A 233 -2.42 12.95 -9.70
N TRP A 234 -1.84 14.16 -9.70
CA TRP A 234 -0.50 14.42 -9.19
C TRP A 234 -0.37 15.81 -8.53
N ALA A 235 0.81 16.09 -7.98
CA ALA A 235 1.19 17.42 -7.48
C ALA A 235 2.70 17.65 -7.64
N VAL A 236 3.11 18.92 -7.75
CA VAL A 236 4.53 19.30 -7.95
C VAL A 236 5.47 18.84 -6.85
N TYR A 237 4.98 18.64 -5.62
CA TYR A 237 5.76 18.16 -4.48
C TYR A 237 5.78 16.63 -4.36
N CYS A 238 5.05 15.92 -5.21
CA CYS A 238 4.86 14.47 -5.11
C CYS A 238 6.01 13.71 -5.78
N VAL A 239 7.03 13.32 -4.99
CA VAL A 239 8.17 12.53 -5.49
C VAL A 239 7.73 11.24 -6.20
N PRO A 240 6.81 10.42 -5.66
CA PRO A 240 6.37 9.21 -6.37
C PRO A 240 5.65 9.51 -7.70
N CYS A 241 5.02 10.67 -7.83
CA CYS A 241 4.41 11.10 -9.10
C CYS A 241 5.49 11.42 -10.13
N ILE A 242 6.55 12.13 -9.71
CA ILE A 242 7.70 12.46 -10.57
C ILE A 242 8.36 11.19 -11.12
N GLU A 243 8.48 10.15 -10.30
CA GLU A 243 9.01 8.85 -10.73
C GLU A 243 8.15 8.16 -11.80
N ALA A 244 6.84 8.43 -11.85
CA ALA A 244 5.91 7.85 -12.82
C ALA A 244 5.91 8.55 -14.19
N PHE A 245 6.26 9.84 -14.25
CA PHE A 245 6.16 10.64 -15.48
C PHE A 245 6.88 10.06 -16.71
N PRO A 246 8.12 9.53 -16.61
CA PRO A 246 8.77 8.94 -17.79
C PRO A 246 7.96 7.81 -18.43
N LYS A 247 7.22 7.05 -17.62
CA LYS A 247 6.36 5.96 -18.09
C LYS A 247 5.08 6.51 -18.74
N LEU A 248 4.44 7.51 -18.11
CA LEU A 248 3.24 8.18 -18.65
C LEU A 248 3.52 8.89 -19.98
N THR A 249 4.61 9.66 -20.07
CA THR A 249 5.09 10.32 -21.30
C THR A 249 5.32 9.30 -22.42
N ARG A 250 5.96 8.17 -22.08
CA ARG A 250 6.18 7.08 -23.05
C ARG A 250 4.87 6.46 -23.52
N TRP A 251 3.90 6.22 -22.64
CA TRP A 251 2.61 5.67 -23.03
C TRP A 251 1.83 6.63 -23.94
N GLN A 252 1.84 7.92 -23.63
CA GLN A 252 1.26 8.95 -24.49
C GLN A 252 1.85 8.86 -25.90
N GLU A 253 3.18 8.83 -26.04
CA GLU A 253 3.86 8.66 -27.34
C GLU A 253 3.52 7.34 -28.03
N GLN A 254 3.61 6.23 -27.31
CA GLN A 254 3.50 4.88 -27.87
C GLN A 254 2.07 4.52 -28.28
N TYR A 255 1.06 5.05 -27.58
CA TYR A 255 -0.34 4.66 -27.75
C TYR A 255 -1.25 5.78 -28.27
N ALA A 256 -0.76 7.01 -28.47
CA ALA A 256 -1.56 8.12 -29.02
C ALA A 256 -2.25 7.77 -30.34
N ASP A 257 -1.50 7.21 -31.30
CA ASP A 257 -2.03 6.83 -32.62
C ASP A 257 -3.08 5.70 -32.54
N ARG A 258 -3.06 4.93 -31.46
CA ARG A 258 -4.05 3.87 -31.17
C ARG A 258 -5.27 4.40 -30.41
N GLY A 259 -5.23 5.67 -30.02
CA GLY A 259 -6.33 6.37 -29.38
C GLY A 259 -6.21 6.55 -27.88
N LEU A 260 -5.02 6.47 -27.29
CA LEU A 260 -4.80 6.91 -25.91
C LEU A 260 -4.66 8.44 -25.83
N VAL A 261 -5.23 9.03 -24.78
CA VAL A 261 -5.02 10.42 -24.38
C VAL A 261 -4.69 10.46 -22.89
N VAL A 262 -3.48 10.88 -22.54
CA VAL A 262 -3.07 11.15 -21.16
C VAL A 262 -3.41 12.60 -20.82
N VAL A 263 -3.95 12.82 -19.61
CA VAL A 263 -4.27 14.13 -19.04
C VAL A 263 -3.75 14.17 -17.61
N GLY A 264 -2.85 15.11 -17.34
CA GLY A 264 -2.45 15.40 -15.96
C GLY A 264 -3.53 16.23 -15.26
N VAL A 265 -3.86 15.90 -14.02
CA VAL A 265 -4.83 16.60 -13.18
C VAL A 265 -4.13 16.98 -11.88
N THR A 266 -4.02 18.27 -11.59
CA THR A 266 -3.30 18.79 -10.42
C THR A 266 -3.99 20.01 -9.85
N GLY A 267 -3.65 20.35 -8.61
CA GLY A 267 -3.96 21.63 -7.99
C GLY A 267 -2.91 22.71 -8.21
N CYS A 268 -3.26 23.95 -7.84
CA CYS A 268 -2.33 25.01 -7.46
C CYS A 268 -2.07 24.90 -5.96
N PHE A 269 -0.82 24.79 -5.54
CA PHE A 269 -0.46 24.43 -4.16
C PHE A 269 0.48 25.45 -3.50
N ASP A 270 0.53 26.68 -4.01
CA ASP A 270 1.43 27.73 -3.55
C ASP A 270 2.91 27.35 -3.76
N TYR A 271 3.26 26.85 -4.96
CA TYR A 271 4.64 26.49 -5.29
C TYR A 271 5.20 27.38 -6.40
N LYS A 272 6.42 27.85 -6.19
CA LYS A 272 7.20 28.62 -7.16
C LYS A 272 8.33 27.78 -7.74
N TRP A 273 8.55 27.81 -9.05
CA TRP A 273 9.73 27.21 -9.66
C TRP A 273 11.01 27.97 -9.25
N ASP A 274 12.00 27.24 -8.77
CA ASP A 274 13.34 27.75 -8.47
C ASP A 274 14.32 27.27 -9.54
N ASP A 275 14.73 28.17 -10.43
CA ASP A 275 15.66 27.87 -11.52
C ASP A 275 17.06 27.47 -11.02
N ALA A 276 17.47 27.89 -9.82
CA ALA A 276 18.80 27.58 -9.30
C ALA A 276 18.90 26.13 -8.80
N PHE A 277 17.77 25.58 -8.33
CA PHE A 277 17.69 24.21 -7.82
C PHE A 277 16.89 23.26 -8.72
N GLU A 278 16.34 23.78 -9.82
CA GLU A 278 15.49 23.05 -10.78
C GLU A 278 14.36 22.28 -10.09
N GLN A 279 13.70 22.93 -9.12
CA GLN A 279 12.64 22.34 -8.32
C GLN A 279 11.57 23.36 -7.94
N ALA A 280 10.39 22.86 -7.60
CA ALA A 280 9.32 23.68 -7.04
C ALA A 280 9.53 23.88 -5.52
N VAL A 281 9.49 25.13 -5.06
CA VAL A 281 9.61 25.51 -3.64
C VAL A 281 8.30 26.13 -3.15
N GLN A 282 7.87 25.77 -1.95
CA GLN A 282 6.63 26.29 -1.38
C GLN A 282 6.78 27.77 -1.00
N VAL A 283 5.81 28.60 -1.39
CA VAL A 283 5.75 30.04 -1.15
C VAL A 283 4.33 30.44 -0.77
N GLU A 284 4.10 30.78 0.50
CA GLU A 284 2.77 31.15 0.98
C GLU A 284 2.18 32.37 0.25
N GLY A 285 0.90 32.28 -0.12
CA GLY A 285 0.16 33.40 -0.71
C GLY A 285 0.57 33.70 -2.15
N LEU A 286 1.02 32.67 -2.87
CA LEU A 286 1.34 32.77 -4.28
C LEU A 286 0.07 33.08 -5.08
N SER A 287 0.21 33.89 -6.13
CA SER A 287 -0.94 34.13 -7.01
C SER A 287 -1.22 32.87 -7.84
N ARG A 288 -2.48 32.64 -8.22
CA ARG A 288 -2.84 31.54 -9.13
C ARG A 288 -2.07 31.61 -10.45
N GLU A 289 -1.86 32.82 -10.99
CA GLU A 289 -1.06 33.03 -12.21
C GLU A 289 0.38 32.54 -12.02
N ASP A 290 0.99 32.85 -10.87
CA ASP A 290 2.36 32.45 -10.56
C ASP A 290 2.47 30.93 -10.38
N ASP A 291 1.48 30.28 -9.75
CA ASP A 291 1.39 28.83 -9.65
C ASP A 291 1.28 28.16 -11.04
N LEU A 292 0.44 28.71 -11.93
CA LEU A 292 0.30 28.21 -13.30
C LEU A 292 1.62 28.31 -14.07
N ARG A 293 2.38 29.41 -13.89
CA ARG A 293 3.73 29.53 -14.47
C ARG A 293 4.68 28.48 -13.92
N THR A 294 4.60 28.17 -12.62
CA THR A 294 5.37 27.06 -12.03
C THR A 294 5.00 25.72 -12.68
N LEU A 295 3.72 25.45 -12.91
CA LEU A 295 3.28 24.22 -13.58
C LEU A 295 3.84 24.13 -15.01
N GLU A 296 3.89 25.23 -15.76
CA GLU A 296 4.50 25.28 -17.09
C GLU A 296 6.00 24.97 -17.05
N GLN A 297 6.74 25.61 -16.14
CA GLN A 297 8.18 25.38 -15.97
C GLN A 297 8.48 23.94 -15.53
N PHE A 298 7.69 23.43 -14.59
CA PHE A 298 7.77 22.06 -14.09
C PHE A 298 7.50 21.04 -15.20
N ALA A 299 6.41 21.22 -15.96
CA ALA A 299 6.06 20.34 -17.08
C ALA A 299 7.16 20.32 -18.15
N SER A 300 7.76 21.48 -18.44
CA SER A 300 8.89 21.61 -19.36
C SER A 300 10.14 20.88 -18.84
N HIS A 301 10.51 21.09 -17.58
CA HIS A 301 11.67 20.43 -16.95
C HIS A 301 11.53 18.90 -16.96
N HIS A 302 10.36 18.39 -16.58
CA HIS A 302 10.07 16.95 -16.56
C HIS A 302 9.67 16.38 -17.93
N ARG A 303 9.68 17.19 -18.99
CA ARG A 303 9.37 16.79 -20.38
C ARG A 303 8.02 16.09 -20.51
N LEU A 304 7.02 16.61 -19.82
CA LEU A 304 5.65 16.12 -19.96
C LEU A 304 5.17 16.45 -21.38
N ASN A 305 4.64 15.45 -22.09
CA ASN A 305 4.18 15.58 -23.47
C ASN A 305 2.64 15.54 -23.60
N TYR A 306 1.95 15.66 -22.48
CA TYR A 306 0.51 15.63 -22.36
C TYR A 306 -0.01 16.90 -21.69
N ARG A 307 -1.27 17.23 -21.96
CA ARG A 307 -1.94 18.41 -21.42
C ARG A 307 -2.25 18.22 -19.94
N ILE A 308 -2.20 19.31 -19.19
CA ILE A 308 -2.40 19.32 -17.74
C ILE A 308 -3.56 20.26 -17.42
N LEU A 309 -4.54 19.76 -16.68
CA LEU A 309 -5.62 20.54 -16.11
C LEU A 309 -5.25 20.95 -14.69
N ALA A 310 -5.13 22.26 -14.45
CA ALA A 310 -4.97 22.84 -13.12
C ALA A 310 -6.35 23.14 -12.54
N GLU A 311 -6.75 22.38 -11.53
CA GLU A 311 -8.05 22.51 -10.90
C GLU A 311 -8.21 23.84 -10.14
N GLY A 312 -9.46 24.27 -10.03
CA GLY A 312 -9.84 25.40 -9.19
C GLY A 312 -9.83 25.04 -7.71
N GLU A 313 -10.38 25.94 -6.90
CA GLU A 313 -10.66 25.66 -5.49
C GLU A 313 -11.47 24.36 -5.33
N ASP A 314 -11.26 23.68 -4.20
CA ASP A 314 -11.93 22.43 -3.83
C ASP A 314 -11.61 21.17 -4.66
N TYR A 315 -10.77 21.24 -5.70
CA TYR A 315 -10.34 20.07 -6.50
C TYR A 315 -11.51 19.18 -6.99
N PRO A 316 -12.42 19.72 -7.82
CA PRO A 316 -13.68 19.07 -8.19
C PRO A 316 -13.52 17.67 -8.80
N LEU A 317 -12.52 17.42 -9.65
CA LEU A 317 -12.24 16.09 -10.20
C LEU A 317 -11.72 15.14 -9.13
N HIS A 318 -10.85 15.59 -8.22
CA HIS A 318 -10.47 14.76 -7.07
C HIS A 318 -11.71 14.32 -6.26
N GLN A 319 -12.69 15.22 -6.05
CA GLN A 319 -13.92 14.89 -5.34
C GLN A 319 -14.86 13.96 -6.12
N GLN A 320 -14.98 14.17 -7.44
CA GLN A 320 -15.86 13.39 -8.30
C GLN A 320 -15.33 11.97 -8.50
N TYR A 321 -14.02 11.82 -8.75
CA TYR A 321 -13.34 10.53 -8.89
C TYR A 321 -12.95 9.89 -7.55
N LYS A 322 -13.25 10.56 -6.42
CA LYS A 322 -12.95 10.08 -5.06
C LYS A 322 -11.46 9.79 -4.86
N ILE A 323 -10.61 10.68 -5.36
CA ILE A 323 -9.15 10.60 -5.23
C ILE A 323 -8.75 11.17 -3.87
N GLY A 324 -8.29 10.30 -2.97
CA GLY A 324 -7.83 10.67 -1.62
C GLY A 324 -6.33 10.52 -1.42
N SER A 325 -5.58 10.13 -2.44
CA SER A 325 -4.12 9.93 -2.38
C SER A 325 -3.53 10.11 -3.76
N ILE A 326 -2.31 10.64 -3.84
CA ILE A 326 -1.55 10.78 -5.09
C ILE A 326 -0.24 9.98 -5.00
N PRO A 327 0.29 9.47 -6.12
CA PRO A 327 -0.33 9.47 -7.44
C PRO A 327 -1.57 8.57 -7.49
N SER A 328 -2.55 8.93 -8.30
CA SER A 328 -3.68 8.06 -8.66
C SER A 328 -3.93 8.15 -10.16
N THR A 329 -4.30 7.03 -10.77
CA THR A 329 -4.63 6.96 -12.20
C THR A 329 -6.06 6.49 -12.40
N VAL A 330 -6.81 7.16 -13.28
CA VAL A 330 -8.12 6.70 -13.73
C VAL A 330 -8.05 6.39 -15.23
N LEU A 331 -8.47 5.19 -15.64
CA LEU A 331 -8.64 4.83 -17.05
C LEU A 331 -10.12 4.82 -17.43
N ILE A 332 -10.42 5.52 -18.52
CA ILE A 332 -11.74 5.65 -19.12
C ILE A 332 -11.68 5.03 -20.51
N ASP A 333 -12.66 4.20 -20.86
CA ASP A 333 -12.73 3.55 -22.17
C ASP A 333 -13.25 4.46 -23.29
N ARG A 334 -13.31 3.92 -24.51
CA ARG A 334 -13.85 4.61 -25.71
C ARG A 334 -15.34 4.98 -25.62
N GLU A 335 -16.07 4.45 -24.64
CA GLU A 335 -17.48 4.75 -24.37
C GLU A 335 -17.66 5.77 -23.24
N GLY A 336 -16.56 6.29 -22.68
CA GLY A 336 -16.59 7.25 -21.57
C GLY A 336 -16.90 6.61 -20.22
N LYS A 337 -16.66 5.31 -20.04
CA LYS A 337 -16.88 4.60 -18.77
C LYS A 337 -15.56 4.33 -18.06
N ILE A 338 -15.56 4.47 -16.74
CA ILE A 338 -14.40 4.18 -15.89
C ILE A 338 -14.13 2.67 -15.91
N ARG A 339 -12.86 2.27 -16.10
CA ARG A 339 -12.43 0.87 -16.19
C ARG A 339 -11.31 0.50 -15.21
N LEU A 340 -10.61 1.49 -14.67
CA LEU A 340 -9.62 1.30 -13.63
C LEU A 340 -9.49 2.58 -12.81
N ILE A 341 -9.32 2.44 -11.50
CA ILE A 341 -8.79 3.47 -10.61
C ILE A 341 -7.66 2.80 -9.83
N GLU A 342 -6.44 3.25 -10.04
CA GLU A 342 -5.23 2.70 -9.44
C GLU A 342 -4.55 3.75 -8.57
N VAL A 343 -4.03 3.37 -7.40
CA VAL A 343 -3.37 4.28 -6.46
C VAL A 343 -1.91 3.88 -6.29
N GLY A 344 -1.01 4.85 -6.46
CA GLY A 344 0.45 4.66 -6.33
C GLY A 344 1.16 4.48 -7.67
N SER A 345 2.49 4.53 -7.63
CA SER A 345 3.38 4.52 -8.80
C SER A 345 4.44 3.43 -8.77
N GLY A 346 4.29 2.44 -7.88
CA GLY A 346 5.17 1.27 -7.87
C GLY A 346 5.06 0.45 -9.17
N GLU A 347 6.06 -0.38 -9.43
CA GLU A 347 6.13 -1.20 -10.67
C GLU A 347 4.87 -2.06 -10.87
N ASP A 348 4.29 -2.61 -9.80
CA ASP A 348 3.04 -3.40 -9.89
C ASP A 348 1.87 -2.55 -10.38
N SER A 349 1.69 -1.35 -9.84
CA SER A 349 0.66 -0.39 -10.28
C SER A 349 0.87 0.01 -11.74
N LEU A 350 2.10 0.37 -12.12
CA LEU A 350 2.41 0.77 -13.50
C LEU A 350 2.18 -0.38 -14.50
N ARG A 351 2.47 -1.64 -14.11
CA ARG A 351 2.15 -2.82 -14.92
C ARG A 351 0.65 -3.03 -15.07
N THR A 352 -0.12 -2.88 -13.99
CA THR A 352 -1.58 -2.96 -14.01
C THR A 352 -2.19 -1.90 -14.93
N ILE A 353 -1.72 -0.65 -14.83
CA ILE A 353 -2.16 0.46 -15.67
C ILE A 353 -1.85 0.17 -17.15
N GLU A 354 -0.62 -0.21 -17.50
CA GLU A 354 -0.25 -0.50 -18.89
C GLU A 354 -1.06 -1.66 -19.49
N ALA A 355 -1.23 -2.74 -18.73
CA ALA A 355 -2.03 -3.88 -19.16
C ALA A 355 -3.47 -3.44 -19.50
N LYS A 356 -4.07 -2.59 -18.65
CA LYS A 356 -5.41 -2.08 -18.90
C LYS A 356 -5.47 -1.09 -20.06
N ILE A 357 -4.46 -0.24 -20.26
CA ILE A 357 -4.37 0.61 -21.46
C ILE A 357 -4.41 -0.26 -22.72
N ILE A 358 -3.55 -1.29 -22.79
CA ILE A 358 -3.44 -2.19 -23.95
C ILE A 358 -4.75 -2.92 -24.24
N GLU A 359 -5.43 -3.39 -23.19
CA GLU A 359 -6.78 -3.96 -23.28
C GLU A 359 -7.75 -2.98 -23.95
N LEU A 360 -7.90 -1.77 -23.39
CA LEU A 360 -8.92 -0.82 -23.83
C LEU A 360 -8.68 -0.25 -25.24
N ILE A 361 -7.42 0.00 -25.61
CA ILE A 361 -7.12 0.50 -26.97
C ILE A 361 -7.34 -0.58 -28.03
N GLY A 362 -7.27 -1.86 -27.65
CA GLY A 362 -7.51 -3.02 -28.52
C GLY A 362 -8.99 -3.33 -28.77
N VAL A 363 -9.89 -2.80 -27.95
CA VAL A 363 -11.34 -3.00 -28.09
C VAL A 363 -11.94 -1.96 -29.05
N PRO A 364 -12.64 -2.37 -30.13
CA PRO A 364 -13.38 -1.45 -31.00
C PRO A 364 -14.56 -0.80 -30.26
N ARG A 365 -14.96 0.40 -30.69
CA ARG A 365 -16.22 1.02 -30.23
C ARG A 365 -17.40 0.14 -30.69
N SER A 366 -18.32 -0.14 -29.76
CA SER A 366 -19.49 -1.00 -29.99
C SER A 366 -20.56 -0.37 -30.87
#